data_AF-A0A815LIG6-F1
#
_entry.id   AF-A0A815LIG6-F1
#
_cell.length_a   1.000
_cell.length_b   1.000
_cell.length_c   1.000
_cell.angle_alpha   90.00
_cell.angle_beta   90.00
_cell.angle_gamma   90.00
#
_symmetry.space_group_name_H-M   'P 1'
#
loop_
_entity.id
_entity.type
_entity.pdbx_description
1 polymer ?
#
loop_
_entity_poly.entity_id
_entity_poly.type
_entity_poly.pdbx_seq_one_letter_code
_entity_poly.pdbx_strand_id
1 'polypeptide(L)'
;MNASCALQHFCDLHGPQILLCTEARTYIQGDNDDEDLKAFYSQYVKSENPQGKVECKSCTLSPEHTLVSTIDLSNHMLYISSPSTPNQDLFKNIRNACVRSLNIEKSVEVDAPVIFGDPENGYCLSLAFSCKDFHARGSQRLYSLCYLCPDKYHLISLMKVLTDCLRQAVRWIQFDANETYEQEGRIKVNTNLNGTSTTSKATYIFRPPPRTPSQRMLSDIVRDTKITHRIHALFVWLLRTASSAINESLFDALPTEEQTTKQERRDVYDNESLSNSMTKRRTTTITAASMTARTQESYLMSSTLTNHTHHPSYLSTSLYSSADHTSRTENGFFDDYDDDFDSLQYQFSSYGYEAFKLFELFTKKLNNVKYLQHILHNWVIGNRIILKYTNRTDGKDPIRALASVFRLFLPDGCFNLIEATDKISSCTANLILYDTDLVLDNEASSLMDDTNDNNSIIIKLLLDDIDDNLRVVKLETLPSARSEVPIPTYVKTITDLFTDSSLNEEAFESIITQHKIKYLNKAKLYFQLGRCPTASALSTNDHQQMTIFNVENSSDLKLIRFWQKGLSQTYRKQIRLLKQDHNQQQRL
;
A
#
# COMPACT_ATOMS: atom_id res chain seq x y z
N MET A 1 12.81 9.09 -6.76
CA MET A 1 13.60 9.55 -7.94
C MET A 1 14.68 10.51 -7.44
N ASN A 2 15.93 10.36 -7.87
CA ASN A 2 17.04 11.23 -7.45
C ASN A 2 17.22 12.38 -8.45
N ALA A 3 16.27 13.32 -8.46
CA ALA A 3 16.42 14.58 -9.18
C ALA A 3 17.00 15.67 -8.28
N SER A 4 17.63 16.68 -8.87
CA SER A 4 18.19 17.82 -8.13
C SER A 4 17.99 19.11 -8.91
N CYS A 5 17.72 20.19 -8.19
CA CYS A 5 17.61 21.53 -8.78
C CYS A 5 18.83 22.36 -8.37
N ALA A 6 19.36 23.20 -9.26
CA ALA A 6 20.50 24.05 -8.93
C ALA A 6 20.37 25.46 -9.50
N LEU A 7 20.82 26.44 -8.72
CA LEU A 7 21.10 27.81 -9.15
C LEU A 7 22.61 27.97 -9.30
N GLN A 8 23.02 28.49 -10.46
CA GLN A 8 24.41 28.60 -10.87
C GLN A 8 24.73 30.02 -11.34
N HIS A 9 25.99 30.43 -11.24
CA HIS A 9 26.47 31.76 -11.62
C HIS A 9 27.82 31.67 -12.33
N PHE A 10 28.00 32.47 -13.39
CA PHE A 10 29.32 32.69 -13.97
C PHE A 10 30.01 33.86 -13.25
N CYS A 11 30.95 33.55 -12.35
CA CYS A 11 31.74 34.53 -11.63
C CYS A 11 32.96 34.97 -12.47
N ASP A 12 33.17 36.28 -12.62
CA ASP A 12 34.33 36.83 -13.34
C ASP A 12 35.70 36.41 -12.74
N LEU A 13 35.72 36.01 -11.46
CA LEU A 13 36.94 35.56 -10.76
C LEU A 13 37.13 34.04 -10.80
N HIS A 14 36.04 33.28 -10.65
CA HIS A 14 36.09 31.83 -10.41
C HIS A 14 35.45 31.00 -11.53
N GLY A 15 34.94 31.63 -12.58
CA GLY A 15 34.18 30.99 -13.65
C GLY A 15 32.82 30.46 -13.17
N PRO A 16 32.31 29.37 -13.78
CA PRO A 16 31.05 28.73 -13.36
C PRO A 16 31.10 28.28 -11.90
N GLN A 17 30.11 28.66 -11.10
CA GLN A 17 29.98 28.32 -9.69
C GLN A 17 28.53 27.93 -9.36
N ILE A 18 28.37 27.01 -8.42
CA ILE A 18 27.07 26.59 -7.89
C ILE A 18 26.77 27.49 -6.69
N LEU A 19 25.64 28.19 -6.73
CA LEU A 19 25.21 29.06 -5.63
C LEU A 19 24.32 28.32 -4.62
N LEU A 20 23.46 27.43 -5.13
CA LEU A 20 22.54 26.63 -4.32
C LEU A 20 22.15 25.38 -5.10
N CYS A 21 22.15 24.23 -4.45
CA CYS A 21 21.61 22.99 -4.99
C CYS A 21 20.60 22.41 -4.00
N THR A 22 19.41 22.06 -4.48
CA THR A 22 18.39 21.32 -3.73
C THR A 22 18.35 19.88 -4.15
N GLU A 23 18.45 18.99 -3.18
CA GLU A 23 18.30 17.55 -3.33
C GLU A 23 17.09 17.04 -2.53
N ALA A 24 16.47 15.98 -3.04
CA ALA A 24 15.36 15.30 -2.40
C ALA A 24 15.80 13.90 -1.96
N ARG A 25 15.47 13.51 -0.73
CA ARG A 25 15.80 12.20 -0.17
C ARG A 25 14.62 11.63 0.60
N THR A 26 14.43 10.32 0.54
CA THR A 26 13.43 9.62 1.37
C THR A 26 13.82 9.71 2.84
N TYR A 27 12.85 10.10 3.66
CA TYR A 27 12.94 10.20 5.12
C TYR A 27 12.11 9.07 5.72
N ILE A 28 12.77 8.06 6.30
CA ILE A 28 12.08 6.93 6.94
C ILE A 28 11.90 7.29 8.41
N GLN A 29 10.67 7.22 8.90
CA GLN A 29 10.35 7.50 10.30
C GLN A 29 10.64 6.24 11.14
N GLY A 30 11.56 6.34 12.09
CA GLY A 30 11.98 5.30 13.04
C GLY A 30 12.23 5.87 14.44
N ASP A 31 12.50 4.99 15.41
CA ASP A 31 12.59 5.39 16.83
C ASP A 31 13.76 6.34 17.18
N ASN A 32 14.74 6.51 16.27
CA ASN A 32 15.96 7.34 16.46
C ASN A 32 16.07 8.54 15.48
N ASP A 33 14.95 8.98 14.91
CA ASP A 33 14.87 10.00 13.86
C ASP A 33 15.71 11.27 14.09
N ASP A 34 15.71 11.80 15.31
CA ASP A 34 16.40 13.05 15.64
C ASP A 34 17.93 12.92 15.60
N GLU A 35 18.48 11.75 15.90
CA GLU A 35 19.92 11.50 15.85
C GLU A 35 20.41 11.30 14.42
N ASP A 36 19.66 10.56 13.60
CA ASP A 36 20.00 10.31 12.20
C ASP A 36 19.93 11.60 11.37
N LEU A 37 18.91 12.43 11.61
CA LEU A 37 18.81 13.77 11.02
C LEU A 37 20.01 14.64 11.42
N LYS A 38 20.36 14.69 12.72
CA LYS A 38 21.52 15.47 13.20
C LYS A 38 22.84 14.98 12.62
N ALA A 39 23.05 13.67 12.56
CA ALA A 39 24.22 13.06 11.94
C ALA A 39 24.32 13.44 10.46
N PHE A 40 23.20 13.45 9.74
CA PHE A 40 23.14 13.85 8.34
C PHE A 40 23.41 15.34 8.14
N TYR A 41 22.78 16.24 8.91
CA TYR A 41 23.08 17.67 8.87
C TYR A 41 24.57 17.95 9.14
N SER A 42 25.20 17.18 10.04
CA SER A 42 26.63 17.29 10.32
C SER A 42 27.52 17.02 9.09
N GLN A 43 27.06 16.24 8.12
CA GLN A 43 27.82 15.96 6.88
C GLN A 43 27.85 17.18 5.96
N TYR A 44 26.74 17.94 5.84
CA TYR A 44 26.70 19.18 5.05
C TYR A 44 27.58 20.26 5.67
N VAL A 45 27.48 20.44 6.98
CA VAL A 45 28.31 21.40 7.74
C VAL A 45 29.81 21.10 7.59
N LYS A 46 30.19 19.81 7.57
CA LYS A 46 31.58 19.40 7.31
C LYS A 46 32.01 19.67 5.86
N SER A 47 31.10 19.56 4.90
CA SER A 47 31.39 19.79 3.48
C SER A 47 31.54 21.28 3.10
N GLU A 48 30.94 22.19 3.88
CA GLU A 48 31.05 23.64 3.65
C GLU A 48 32.42 24.21 4.06
N ASN A 49 33.26 23.46 4.79
CA ASN A 49 34.46 24.00 5.42
C ASN A 49 35.80 23.36 4.99
N PRO A 50 36.20 23.44 3.71
CA PRO A 50 37.59 23.18 3.32
C PRO A 50 38.45 24.43 3.58
N GLN A 51 39.13 24.45 4.73
CA GLN A 51 40.30 25.27 5.09
C GLN A 51 40.63 26.48 4.17
N GLY A 52 40.32 27.70 4.64
CA GLY A 52 41.14 28.89 4.32
C GLY A 52 41.01 29.54 2.93
N LYS A 53 39.88 29.42 2.23
CA LYS A 53 39.62 30.19 1.00
C LYS A 53 38.97 31.54 1.31
N VAL A 54 39.55 32.63 0.81
CA VAL A 54 38.93 33.97 0.81
C VAL A 54 37.58 33.88 0.11
N GLU A 55 36.49 34.11 0.85
CA GLU A 55 35.12 34.00 0.35
C GLU A 55 34.82 35.08 -0.70
N CYS A 56 34.56 34.63 -1.92
CA CYS A 56 34.09 35.51 -2.97
C CYS A 56 32.61 35.81 -2.77
N LYS A 57 32.26 37.05 -2.39
CA LYS A 57 30.86 37.44 -2.18
C LYS A 57 29.95 37.18 -3.39
N SER A 58 30.48 37.22 -4.62
CA SER A 58 29.69 36.90 -5.82
C SER A 58 29.42 35.41 -6.02
N CYS A 59 30.14 34.53 -5.33
CA CYS A 59 29.90 33.08 -5.33
C CYS A 59 28.99 32.64 -4.17
N THR A 60 28.48 33.59 -3.39
CA THR A 60 27.59 33.35 -2.25
C THR A 60 26.21 33.93 -2.56
N LEU A 61 25.15 33.18 -2.26
CA LEU A 61 23.77 33.61 -2.50
C LEU A 61 23.30 34.65 -1.48
N SER A 62 23.56 34.40 -0.19
CA SER A 62 23.19 35.21 0.98
C SER A 62 24.19 34.94 2.12
N PRO A 63 24.47 35.91 3.02
CA PRO A 63 25.46 35.73 4.08
C PRO A 63 24.94 34.94 5.30
N GLU A 64 23.63 34.80 5.47
CA GLU A 64 23.02 34.26 6.69
C GLU A 64 22.66 32.77 6.60
N HIS A 65 22.38 32.27 5.39
CA HIS A 65 21.79 30.95 5.20
C HIS A 65 22.47 30.21 4.05
N THR A 66 23.44 29.36 4.39
CA THR A 66 24.08 28.43 3.46
C THR A 66 23.33 27.10 3.35
N LEU A 67 22.68 26.66 4.44
CA LEU A 67 21.92 25.42 4.52
C LEU A 67 20.45 25.69 4.87
N VAL A 68 19.53 25.20 4.05
CA VAL A 68 18.07 25.29 4.27
C VAL A 68 17.42 23.93 4.02
N SER A 69 16.49 23.52 4.87
CA SER A 69 15.80 22.22 4.78
C SER A 69 14.29 22.33 4.96
N THR A 70 13.55 21.50 4.23
CA THR A 70 12.09 21.32 4.37
C THR A 70 11.77 19.84 4.43
N ILE A 71 10.92 19.43 5.38
CA ILE A 71 10.44 18.06 5.53
C ILE A 71 8.98 18.00 5.07
N ASP A 72 8.69 17.09 4.14
CA ASP A 72 7.35 16.74 3.69
C ASP A 72 6.92 15.43 4.33
N LEU A 73 6.20 15.54 5.46
CA LEU A 73 5.70 14.40 6.23
C LEU A 73 4.70 13.55 5.44
N SER A 74 3.97 14.14 4.49
CA SER A 74 2.96 13.41 3.72
C SER A 74 3.55 12.43 2.71
N ASN A 75 4.71 12.77 2.15
CA ASN A 75 5.40 11.94 1.16
C ASN A 75 6.65 11.28 1.74
N HIS A 76 6.93 11.45 3.04
CA HIS A 76 8.15 10.97 3.68
C HIS A 76 9.42 11.42 2.93
N MET A 77 9.49 12.72 2.60
CA MET A 77 10.60 13.30 1.83
C MET A 77 11.27 14.45 2.59
N LEU A 78 12.59 14.46 2.64
CA LEU A 78 13.43 15.55 3.11
C LEU A 78 14.07 16.25 1.91
N TYR A 79 13.92 17.57 1.86
CA TYR A 79 14.56 18.42 0.86
C TYR A 79 15.60 19.31 1.53
N ILE A 80 16.84 19.26 1.06
CA ILE A 80 17.94 20.07 1.60
C ILE A 80 18.54 20.91 0.49
N SER A 81 18.89 22.14 0.82
CA SER A 81 19.55 23.08 -0.08
C SER A 81 20.84 23.59 0.52
N SER A 82 21.93 23.37 -0.21
CA SER A 82 23.28 23.84 0.13
C SER A 82 24.09 24.13 -1.14
N PRO A 83 25.10 25.00 -1.09
CA PRO A 83 26.06 25.18 -2.20
C PRO A 83 26.87 23.92 -2.52
N SER A 84 26.99 22.99 -1.58
CA SER A 84 27.74 21.74 -1.70
C SER A 84 26.90 20.54 -1.28
N THR A 85 27.19 19.36 -1.82
CA THR A 85 26.55 18.11 -1.42
C THR A 85 27.61 17.12 -0.92
N PRO A 86 27.34 16.34 0.14
CA PRO A 86 28.27 15.33 0.66
C PRO A 86 28.39 14.12 -0.30
N ASN A 87 27.38 13.90 -1.14
CA ASN A 87 27.43 12.89 -2.18
C ASN A 87 28.36 13.35 -3.31
N GLN A 88 29.57 12.80 -3.34
CA GLN A 88 30.61 13.19 -4.30
C GLN A 88 30.20 12.97 -5.75
N ASP A 89 29.45 11.90 -6.06
CA ASP A 89 29.05 11.60 -7.44
C ASP A 89 27.96 12.55 -7.91
N LEU A 90 26.99 12.85 -7.04
CA LEU A 90 26.00 13.89 -7.31
C LEU A 90 26.67 15.26 -7.47
N PHE A 91 27.64 15.60 -6.63
CA PHE A 91 28.38 16.85 -6.73
C PHE A 91 29.16 16.95 -8.06
N LYS A 92 29.82 15.87 -8.49
CA LYS A 92 30.48 15.80 -9.82
C LYS A 92 29.47 16.06 -10.94
N ASN A 93 28.30 15.45 -10.89
CA ASN A 93 27.26 15.59 -11.91
C ASN A 93 26.72 17.02 -11.96
N ILE A 94 26.40 17.62 -10.81
CA ILE A 94 25.95 19.02 -10.73
C ILE A 94 27.06 19.96 -11.21
N ARG A 95 28.33 19.69 -10.87
CA ARG A 95 29.48 20.49 -11.31
C ARG A 95 29.66 20.42 -12.81
N ASN A 96 29.54 19.24 -13.41
CA ASN A 96 29.56 19.05 -14.87
C ASN A 96 28.43 19.84 -15.53
N ALA A 97 27.20 19.67 -15.04
CA ALA A 97 26.04 20.42 -15.51
C ALA A 97 26.25 21.95 -15.43
N CYS A 98 26.86 22.44 -14.35
CA CYS A 98 27.19 23.85 -14.15
C CYS A 98 28.19 24.41 -15.16
N VAL A 99 29.23 23.65 -15.50
CA VAL A 99 30.20 24.07 -16.50
C VAL A 99 29.56 24.08 -17.88
N ARG A 100 28.77 23.04 -18.22
CA ARG A 100 28.10 22.94 -19.51
C ARG A 100 27.07 24.03 -19.72
N SER A 101 26.19 24.27 -18.74
CA SER A 101 25.11 25.25 -18.81
C SER A 101 25.58 26.69 -19.03
N LEU A 102 26.71 27.06 -18.44
CA LEU A 102 27.20 28.45 -18.46
C LEU A 102 28.26 28.71 -19.56
N ASN A 103 29.05 27.69 -19.95
CA ASN A 103 30.16 27.88 -20.90
C ASN A 103 29.90 27.31 -22.30
N ILE A 104 29.26 26.13 -22.39
CA ILE A 104 29.26 25.30 -23.59
C ILE A 104 27.92 25.41 -24.30
N GLU A 105 26.85 25.11 -23.56
CA GLU A 105 25.51 24.94 -24.09
C GLU A 105 24.82 26.31 -24.14
N LYS A 106 24.69 26.87 -25.35
CA LYS A 106 24.07 28.17 -25.58
C LYS A 106 22.83 28.03 -26.45
N SER A 107 21.73 28.65 -26.03
CA SER A 107 20.56 28.82 -26.88
C SER A 107 20.77 29.96 -27.86
N VAL A 108 20.23 29.82 -29.07
CA VAL A 108 20.15 30.92 -30.05
C VAL A 108 19.01 31.86 -29.68
N GLU A 109 17.93 31.31 -29.13
CA GLU A 109 16.79 32.05 -28.62
C GLU A 109 17.05 32.57 -27.20
N VAL A 110 16.60 33.81 -26.95
CA VAL A 110 16.65 34.43 -25.63
C VAL A 110 15.69 33.71 -24.69
N ASP A 111 16.15 33.36 -23.48
CA ASP A 111 15.38 32.66 -22.45
C ASP A 111 14.77 31.31 -22.90
N ALA A 112 15.46 30.64 -23.84
CA ALA A 112 15.13 29.27 -24.23
C ALA A 112 15.90 28.27 -23.36
N PRO A 113 15.21 27.26 -22.78
CA PRO A 113 15.89 26.22 -22.04
C PRO A 113 16.65 25.30 -22.99
N VAL A 114 17.74 24.71 -22.49
CA VAL A 114 18.56 23.73 -23.21
C VAL A 114 18.57 22.43 -22.44
N ILE A 115 18.29 21.32 -23.13
CA ILE A 115 18.45 19.97 -22.59
C ILE A 115 19.76 19.39 -23.10
N PHE A 116 20.57 18.89 -22.19
CA PHE A 116 21.81 18.19 -22.51
C PHE A 116 22.11 17.15 -21.44
N GLY A 117 23.03 16.24 -21.72
CA GLY A 117 23.48 15.26 -20.75
C GLY A 117 23.77 13.91 -21.38
N ASP A 118 24.14 12.97 -20.53
CA ASP A 118 24.54 11.63 -20.91
C ASP A 118 24.21 10.63 -19.78
N PRO A 119 24.27 9.31 -20.04
CA PRO A 119 23.97 8.30 -19.02
C PRO A 119 24.90 8.31 -17.81
N GLU A 120 26.12 8.85 -17.91
CA GLU A 120 27.12 8.83 -16.83
C GLU A 120 26.92 10.00 -15.85
N ASN A 121 26.67 11.21 -16.38
CA ASN A 121 26.54 12.44 -15.62
C ASN A 121 25.08 12.85 -15.37
N GLY A 122 24.13 12.17 -16.01
CA GLY A 122 22.71 12.49 -15.99
C GLY A 122 22.31 13.53 -17.04
N TYR A 123 21.01 13.79 -17.12
CA TYR A 123 20.37 14.72 -18.05
C TYR A 123 19.94 15.99 -17.34
N CYS A 124 20.25 17.14 -17.90
CA CYS A 124 20.01 18.46 -17.34
C CYS A 124 19.15 19.30 -18.27
N LEU A 125 18.09 19.88 -17.74
CA LEU A 125 17.36 20.99 -18.34
C LEU A 125 17.87 22.29 -17.71
N SER A 126 18.51 23.14 -18.50
CA SER A 126 19.14 24.38 -18.04
C SER A 126 18.48 25.59 -18.70
N LEU A 127 18.17 26.62 -17.92
CA LEU A 127 17.72 27.92 -18.40
C LEU A 127 18.71 29.00 -17.93
N ALA A 128 19.58 29.43 -18.84
CA ALA A 128 20.53 30.51 -18.60
C ALA A 128 19.83 31.87 -18.80
N PHE A 129 20.14 32.83 -17.93
CA PHE A 129 19.53 34.15 -17.94
C PHE A 129 20.51 35.21 -17.41
N SER A 130 20.32 36.46 -17.85
CA SER A 130 21.13 37.59 -17.39
C SER A 130 20.33 38.50 -16.47
N CYS A 131 20.92 38.89 -15.34
CA CYS A 131 20.41 39.92 -14.44
C CYS A 131 21.18 41.22 -14.64
N LYS A 132 20.49 42.37 -14.66
CA LYS A 132 21.17 43.67 -14.69
C LYS A 132 21.80 43.95 -13.33
N ASP A 133 23.05 44.38 -13.34
CA ASP A 133 23.76 44.84 -12.14
C ASP A 133 24.56 46.09 -12.51
N PHE A 134 24.30 47.19 -11.80
CA PHE A 134 24.93 48.47 -12.10
C PHE A 134 26.46 48.41 -11.94
N HIS A 135 26.96 47.58 -11.03
CA HIS A 135 28.37 47.48 -10.68
C HIS A 135 29.11 46.40 -11.47
N ALA A 136 28.39 45.53 -12.20
CA ALA A 136 28.99 44.47 -13.00
C ALA A 136 29.60 44.99 -14.30
N ARG A 137 30.60 44.26 -14.82
CA ARG A 137 31.15 44.49 -16.16
C ARG A 137 30.04 44.25 -17.19
N GLY A 138 29.85 45.20 -18.13
CA GLY A 138 28.76 45.13 -19.09
C GLY A 138 27.36 45.35 -18.48
N SER A 139 27.29 45.76 -17.21
CA SER A 139 26.04 45.97 -16.46
C SER A 139 25.12 44.75 -16.35
N GLN A 140 25.67 43.55 -16.50
CA GLN A 140 24.91 42.30 -16.47
C GLN A 140 25.73 41.19 -15.81
N ARG A 141 25.04 40.23 -15.20
CA ARG A 141 25.61 38.99 -14.65
C ARG A 141 24.83 37.80 -15.18
N LEU A 142 25.57 36.75 -15.53
CA LEU A 142 25.00 35.52 -16.07
C LEU A 142 24.74 34.51 -14.95
N TYR A 143 23.51 33.98 -14.94
CA TYR A 143 23.03 32.95 -14.04
C TYR A 143 22.40 31.81 -14.84
N SER A 144 22.22 30.65 -14.22
CA SER A 144 21.44 29.55 -14.78
C SER A 144 20.64 28.83 -13.70
N LEU A 145 19.39 28.50 -14.01
CA LEU A 145 18.60 27.55 -13.24
C LEU A 145 18.62 26.21 -13.95
N CYS A 146 18.89 25.13 -13.22
CA CYS A 146 19.02 23.79 -13.78
C CYS A 146 18.15 22.79 -13.02
N TYR A 147 17.56 21.85 -13.76
CA TYR A 147 16.93 20.64 -13.23
C TYR A 147 17.70 19.42 -13.77
N LEU A 148 18.31 18.65 -12.87
CA LEU A 148 19.13 17.49 -13.16
C LEU A 148 18.37 16.20 -12.80
N CYS A 149 18.31 15.25 -13.73
CA CYS A 149 17.66 13.96 -13.56
C CYS A 149 18.47 12.85 -14.23
N PRO A 150 18.63 11.66 -13.62
CA PRO A 150 19.30 10.53 -14.26
C PRO A 150 18.50 9.96 -15.44
N ASP A 151 17.17 10.09 -15.44
CA ASP A 151 16.32 9.53 -16.48
C ASP A 151 15.99 10.57 -17.58
N LYS A 152 16.43 10.25 -18.80
CA LYS A 152 16.17 11.03 -20.01
C LYS A 152 14.69 11.17 -20.31
N TYR A 153 13.94 10.07 -20.24
CA TYR A 153 12.55 10.03 -20.70
C TYR A 153 11.64 10.76 -19.72
N HIS A 154 11.90 10.60 -18.42
CA HIS A 154 11.24 11.38 -17.38
C HIS A 154 11.44 12.89 -17.58
N LEU A 155 12.68 13.33 -17.82
CA LEU A 155 13.00 14.74 -18.07
C LEU A 155 12.26 15.30 -19.29
N ILE A 156 12.25 14.54 -20.40
CA ILE A 156 11.56 14.94 -21.64
C ILE A 156 10.05 15.03 -21.41
N SER A 157 9.46 14.07 -20.69
CA SER A 157 8.02 14.07 -20.37
C SER A 157 7.61 15.31 -19.58
N LEU A 158 8.47 15.78 -18.68
CA LEU A 158 8.21 16.95 -17.83
C LEU A 158 8.71 18.28 -18.44
N MET A 159 9.39 18.24 -19.59
CA MET A 159 10.10 19.38 -20.16
C MET A 159 9.23 20.64 -20.22
N LYS A 160 7.99 20.53 -20.68
CA LYS A 160 7.09 21.69 -20.82
C LYS A 160 6.78 22.34 -19.47
N VAL A 161 6.38 21.53 -18.49
CA VAL A 161 6.04 22.00 -17.14
C VAL A 161 7.27 22.64 -16.48
N LEU A 162 8.41 21.94 -16.51
CA LEU A 162 9.66 22.44 -15.93
C LEU A 162 10.09 23.75 -16.60
N THR A 163 10.01 23.84 -17.93
CA THR A 163 10.34 25.05 -18.69
C THR A 163 9.49 26.24 -18.28
N ASP A 164 8.17 26.06 -18.18
CA ASP A 164 7.25 27.14 -17.84
C ASP A 164 7.53 27.66 -16.41
N CYS A 165 7.76 26.75 -15.47
CA CYS A 165 8.12 27.10 -14.09
C CYS A 165 9.49 27.80 -13.99
N LEU A 166 10.52 27.29 -14.69
CA LEU A 166 11.84 27.92 -14.72
C LEU A 166 11.78 29.32 -15.33
N ARG A 167 11.02 29.51 -16.42
CA ARG A 167 10.82 30.84 -17.03
C ARG A 167 10.14 31.81 -16.07
N GLN A 168 9.14 31.36 -15.32
CA GLN A 168 8.48 32.19 -14.32
C GLN A 168 9.44 32.59 -13.19
N ALA A 169 10.27 31.65 -12.73
CA ALA A 169 11.32 31.91 -11.74
C ALA A 169 12.34 32.94 -12.25
N VAL A 170 12.83 32.78 -13.48
CA VAL A 170 13.77 33.71 -14.12
C VAL A 170 13.16 35.11 -14.25
N ARG A 171 11.93 35.22 -14.74
CA ARG A 171 11.23 36.51 -14.88
C ARG A 171 11.09 37.23 -13.56
N TRP A 172 10.77 36.51 -12.49
CA TRP A 172 10.71 37.06 -11.14
C TRP A 172 12.08 37.61 -10.70
N ILE A 173 13.16 36.83 -10.81
CA ILE A 173 14.51 37.26 -10.42
C ILE A 173 14.97 38.46 -11.26
N GLN A 174 14.70 38.45 -12.58
CA GLN A 174 15.05 39.54 -13.48
C GLN A 174 14.25 40.81 -13.19
N PHE A 175 12.98 40.70 -12.82
CA PHE A 175 12.14 41.84 -12.45
C PHE A 175 12.73 42.57 -11.24
N ASP A 176 13.00 41.85 -10.15
CA ASP A 176 13.56 42.43 -8.93
C ASP A 176 14.97 43.02 -9.15
N ALA A 177 15.80 42.36 -9.96
CA ALA A 177 17.11 42.88 -10.35
C ALA A 177 17.02 44.16 -11.20
N ASN A 178 16.05 44.23 -12.12
CA ASN A 178 15.81 45.42 -12.95
C ASN A 178 15.35 46.61 -12.10
N GLU A 179 14.44 46.40 -11.16
CA GLU A 179 13.99 47.43 -10.21
C GLU A 179 15.17 48.01 -9.43
N THR A 180 16.03 47.15 -8.88
CA THR A 180 17.24 47.58 -8.17
C THR A 180 18.20 48.35 -9.07
N TYR A 181 18.40 47.88 -10.31
CA TYR A 181 19.25 48.55 -11.29
C TYR A 181 18.74 49.96 -11.63
N GLU A 182 17.43 50.14 -11.82
CA GLU A 182 16.83 51.44 -12.11
C GLU A 182 16.94 52.41 -10.91
N GLN A 183 16.69 51.91 -9.69
CA GLN A 183 16.84 52.71 -8.47
C GLN A 183 18.27 53.22 -8.30
N GLU A 184 19.27 52.35 -8.49
CA GLU A 184 20.70 52.73 -8.44
C GLU A 184 21.08 53.72 -9.56
N GLY A 185 20.48 53.57 -10.75
CA GLY A 185 20.64 54.51 -11.86
C GLY A 185 20.10 55.91 -11.55
N ARG A 186 18.90 56.01 -10.96
CA ARG A 186 18.28 57.29 -10.58
C ARG A 186 19.12 58.05 -9.55
N ILE A 187 19.69 57.37 -8.56
CA ILE A 187 20.52 57.97 -7.51
C ILE A 187 21.77 58.67 -8.09
N LYS A 188 22.46 58.03 -9.05
CA LYS A 188 23.70 58.57 -9.64
C LYS A 188 23.48 59.73 -10.61
N VAL A 189 22.31 59.80 -11.25
CA VAL A 189 21.96 60.95 -12.11
C VAL A 189 21.70 62.19 -11.27
N ASN A 190 21.02 62.07 -10.12
CA ASN A 190 20.70 63.19 -9.25
C ASN A 190 21.94 63.79 -8.55
N THR A 191 22.96 63.00 -8.22
CA THR A 191 24.21 63.52 -7.64
C THR A 191 25.01 64.39 -8.60
N ASN A 192 24.81 64.25 -9.92
CA ASN A 192 25.49 65.07 -10.93
C ASN A 192 24.81 66.42 -11.20
N LEU A 193 23.56 66.60 -10.78
CA LEU A 193 22.77 67.82 -11.02
C LEU A 193 22.98 68.90 -9.94
N ASN A 194 23.46 68.54 -8.75
CA ASN A 194 23.69 69.48 -7.65
C ASN A 194 25.15 69.98 -7.53
N GLY A 195 25.98 69.72 -8.54
CA GLY A 195 27.36 70.20 -8.63
C GLY A 195 27.47 71.47 -9.45
N THR A 196 27.84 72.57 -8.80
CA THR A 196 28.08 73.89 -9.38
C THR A 196 29.02 73.83 -10.60
N SER A 197 28.62 74.53 -11.66
CA SER A 197 29.26 74.70 -12.96
C SER A 197 30.75 75.07 -12.93
N THR A 198 31.58 74.35 -13.70
CA THR A 198 32.69 74.93 -14.48
C THR A 198 32.90 74.14 -15.79
N THR A 199 32.77 74.87 -16.91
CA THR A 199 33.39 74.71 -18.23
C THR A 199 33.98 73.35 -18.68
N SER A 200 33.42 72.86 -19.79
CA SER A 200 34.17 72.27 -20.93
C SER A 200 34.81 70.89 -20.76
N LYS A 201 34.01 69.85 -20.99
CA LYS A 201 34.20 68.79 -22.01
C LYS A 201 33.08 67.77 -21.81
N ALA A 202 32.49 67.30 -22.89
CA ALA A 202 31.57 66.16 -22.86
C ALA A 202 32.29 64.97 -22.21
N THR A 203 32.08 64.77 -20.92
CA THR A 203 32.45 63.57 -20.21
C THR A 203 31.44 62.52 -20.62
N TYR A 204 31.78 61.78 -21.67
CA TYR A 204 31.49 60.34 -21.70
C TYR A 204 31.55 59.83 -20.27
N ILE A 205 30.48 59.17 -19.82
CA ILE A 205 30.40 58.51 -18.52
C ILE A 205 31.68 57.68 -18.39
N PHE A 206 32.70 58.24 -17.74
CA PHE A 206 33.92 57.52 -17.39
C PHE A 206 33.45 56.57 -16.30
N ARG A 207 32.96 55.39 -16.68
CA ARG A 207 33.12 54.21 -15.85
C ARG A 207 34.63 54.01 -15.78
N PRO A 208 35.30 54.22 -14.63
CA PRO A 208 36.61 53.66 -14.48
C PRO A 208 36.45 52.16 -14.78
N PRO A 209 37.31 51.53 -15.60
CA PRO A 209 37.30 50.07 -15.67
C PRO A 209 37.42 49.60 -14.22
N PRO A 210 36.52 48.73 -13.72
CA PRO A 210 36.73 48.17 -12.40
C PRO A 210 38.04 47.40 -12.50
N ARG A 211 39.13 47.94 -11.94
CA ARG A 211 40.39 47.18 -11.77
C ARG A 211 40.15 45.97 -10.86
N THR A 212 39.02 45.94 -10.15
CA THR A 212 38.49 44.83 -9.38
C THR A 212 37.05 44.54 -9.80
N PRO A 213 36.69 43.29 -10.16
CA PRO A 213 35.31 42.92 -10.46
C PRO A 213 34.42 43.17 -9.24
N SER A 214 33.19 43.64 -9.44
CA SER A 214 32.27 43.87 -8.33
C SER A 214 32.00 42.55 -7.62
N GLN A 215 32.12 42.54 -6.29
CA GLN A 215 31.89 41.36 -5.46
C GLN A 215 30.53 41.48 -4.78
N ARG A 216 29.46 41.57 -5.57
CA ARG A 216 28.08 41.66 -5.07
C ARG A 216 27.42 40.28 -5.15
N MET A 217 26.67 39.91 -4.12
CA MET A 217 25.87 38.68 -4.02
C MET A 217 24.51 38.86 -4.71
N LEU A 218 23.84 37.76 -5.06
CA LEU A 218 22.54 37.84 -5.71
C LEU A 218 21.46 38.46 -4.79
N SER A 219 21.51 38.21 -3.47
CA SER A 219 20.62 38.87 -2.50
C SER A 219 20.70 40.39 -2.55
N ASP A 220 21.89 40.97 -2.78
CA ASP A 220 22.10 42.42 -2.88
C ASP A 220 21.64 42.98 -4.24
N ILE A 221 21.74 42.18 -5.31
CA ILE A 221 21.30 42.57 -6.66
C ILE A 221 19.78 42.62 -6.73
N VAL A 222 19.10 41.65 -6.11
CA VAL A 222 17.65 41.53 -6.05
C VAL A 222 17.07 42.38 -4.90
N ARG A 223 17.89 42.74 -3.91
CA ARG A 223 17.49 43.36 -2.63
C ARG A 223 16.49 42.52 -1.83
N ASP A 224 16.65 41.19 -1.88
CA ASP A 224 15.88 40.25 -1.07
C ASP A 224 16.80 39.42 -0.18
N THR A 225 16.73 39.66 1.13
CA THR A 225 17.50 38.91 2.14
C THR A 225 17.02 37.46 2.27
N LYS A 226 15.76 37.19 1.92
CA LYS A 226 15.13 35.86 1.99
C LYS A 226 15.21 35.08 0.68
N ILE A 227 16.01 35.54 -0.29
CA ILE A 227 16.13 34.92 -1.63
C ILE A 227 16.47 33.42 -1.54
N THR A 228 17.36 33.02 -0.62
CA THR A 228 17.71 31.61 -0.42
C THR A 228 16.49 30.75 -0.08
N HIS A 229 15.64 31.20 0.85
CA HIS A 229 14.44 30.48 1.27
C HIS A 229 13.39 30.41 0.14
N ARG A 230 13.25 31.49 -0.64
CA ARG A 230 12.31 31.51 -1.76
C ARG A 230 12.74 30.57 -2.89
N ILE A 231 14.03 30.56 -3.22
CA ILE A 231 14.59 29.64 -4.22
C ILE A 231 14.52 28.20 -3.72
N HIS A 232 14.81 27.96 -2.44
CA HIS A 232 14.60 26.65 -1.80
C HIS A 232 13.15 26.19 -1.97
N ALA A 233 12.17 27.02 -1.57
CA ALA A 233 10.75 26.67 -1.70
C ALA A 233 10.34 26.39 -3.15
N LEU A 234 10.87 27.16 -4.11
CA LEU A 234 10.66 26.94 -5.54
C LEU A 234 11.23 25.60 -6.01
N PHE A 235 12.44 25.25 -5.58
CA PHE A 235 13.08 23.98 -5.91
C PHE A 235 12.39 22.79 -5.25
N VAL A 236 11.96 22.91 -4.00
CA VAL A 236 11.13 21.89 -3.31
C VAL A 236 9.84 21.66 -4.06
N TRP A 237 9.14 22.73 -4.44
CA TRP A 237 7.90 22.63 -5.20
C TRP A 237 8.13 21.96 -6.56
N LEU A 238 9.17 22.35 -7.30
CA LEU A 238 9.54 21.71 -8.57
C LEU A 238 9.82 20.21 -8.42
N LEU A 239 10.61 19.81 -7.42
CA LEU A 239 10.96 18.40 -7.18
C LEU A 239 9.73 17.58 -6.78
N ARG A 240 8.88 18.13 -5.91
CA ARG A 240 7.63 17.48 -5.49
C ARG A 240 6.66 17.33 -6.67
N THR A 241 6.44 18.40 -7.45
CA THR A 241 5.56 18.36 -8.61
C THR A 241 6.07 17.40 -9.67
N ALA A 242 7.38 17.38 -9.94
CA ALA A 242 7.96 16.43 -10.88
C ALA A 242 7.75 14.97 -10.43
N SER A 243 7.87 14.70 -9.13
CA SER A 243 7.66 13.35 -8.59
C SER A 243 6.20 12.91 -8.61
N SER A 244 5.23 13.82 -8.46
CA SER A 244 3.79 13.51 -8.43
C SER A 244 3.10 13.68 -9.80
N ALA A 245 3.80 14.18 -10.82
CA ALA A 245 3.21 14.44 -12.13
C ALA A 245 2.88 13.16 -12.90
N ILE A 246 3.59 12.07 -12.63
CA ILE A 246 3.37 10.77 -13.27
C ILE A 246 2.97 9.79 -12.16
N ASN A 247 1.67 9.54 -12.04
CA ASN A 247 1.13 8.55 -11.11
C ASN A 247 0.71 7.31 -11.91
N GLU A 248 1.26 6.16 -11.53
CA GLU A 248 0.82 4.87 -12.07
C GLU A 248 -0.39 4.40 -11.26
N SER A 249 -1.52 4.23 -11.92
CA SER A 249 -2.67 3.52 -11.34
C SER A 249 -2.61 2.06 -11.78
N LEU A 250 -2.03 1.20 -10.96
CA LEU A 250 -2.16 -0.23 -11.13
C LEU A 250 -3.51 -0.69 -10.58
N PHE A 251 -4.27 -1.41 -11.41
CA PHE A 251 -5.49 -2.08 -10.97
C PHE A 251 -5.18 -3.55 -10.78
N ASP A 252 -5.25 -4.00 -9.52
CA ASP A 252 -5.15 -5.42 -9.21
C ASP A 252 -6.41 -6.17 -9.66
N ALA A 253 -6.26 -7.47 -9.89
CA ALA A 253 -7.39 -8.35 -10.16
C ALA A 253 -8.38 -8.32 -8.97
N LEU A 254 -9.67 -8.48 -9.28
CA LEU A 254 -10.69 -8.56 -8.24
C LEU A 254 -10.36 -9.70 -7.26
N PRO A 255 -10.46 -9.47 -5.95
CA PRO A 255 -10.23 -10.52 -4.97
C PRO A 255 -11.21 -11.68 -5.21
N THR A 256 -10.73 -12.89 -5.01
CA THR A 256 -11.58 -14.09 -5.00
C THR A 256 -12.57 -14.01 -3.82
N GLU A 257 -13.72 -14.67 -3.92
CA GLU A 257 -14.67 -14.66 -2.79
C GLU A 257 -14.07 -15.21 -1.52
N GLU A 258 -13.18 -16.19 -1.64
CA GLU A 258 -12.52 -16.77 -0.48
C GLU A 258 -11.67 -15.72 0.24
N GLN A 259 -10.95 -14.86 -0.51
CA GLN A 259 -10.22 -13.74 0.07
C GLN A 259 -11.17 -12.70 0.69
N THR A 260 -12.28 -12.38 0.02
CA THR A 260 -13.28 -11.44 0.56
C THR A 260 -13.92 -11.98 1.85
N THR A 261 -14.32 -13.25 1.89
CA THR A 261 -14.91 -13.87 3.09
C THR A 261 -13.89 -13.99 4.23
N LYS A 262 -12.62 -14.31 3.92
CA LYS A 262 -11.55 -14.29 4.93
C LYS A 262 -11.35 -12.88 5.50
N GLN A 263 -11.39 -11.85 4.66
CA GLN A 263 -11.31 -10.46 5.12
C GLN A 263 -12.50 -10.08 6.00
N GLU A 264 -13.73 -10.36 5.55
CA GLU A 264 -14.95 -10.06 6.33
C GLU A 264 -14.94 -10.70 7.71
N ARG A 265 -14.44 -11.93 7.82
CA ARG A 265 -14.28 -12.59 9.12
C ARG A 265 -13.26 -11.88 9.99
N ARG A 266 -12.07 -11.55 9.45
CA ARG A 266 -11.04 -10.77 10.16
C ARG A 266 -11.59 -9.44 10.67
N ASP A 267 -12.30 -8.71 9.82
CA ASP A 267 -12.89 -7.41 10.19
C ASP A 267 -13.90 -7.54 11.34
N VAL A 268 -14.65 -8.65 11.43
CA VAL A 268 -15.57 -8.88 12.57
C VAL A 268 -14.80 -9.05 13.87
N TYR A 269 -13.72 -9.85 13.89
CA TYR A 269 -12.90 -10.03 15.09
C TYR A 269 -12.17 -8.74 15.51
N ASP A 270 -11.65 -7.97 14.55
CA ASP A 270 -11.00 -6.69 14.86
C ASP A 270 -11.98 -5.70 15.49
N ASN A 271 -13.23 -5.67 15.01
CA ASN A 271 -14.27 -4.83 15.60
C ASN A 271 -14.72 -5.32 16.99
N GLU A 272 -14.87 -6.63 17.19
CA GLU A 272 -15.23 -7.20 18.49
C GLU A 272 -14.11 -6.99 19.52
N SER A 273 -12.85 -7.19 19.15
CA SER A 273 -11.68 -6.93 20.00
C SER A 273 -11.50 -5.45 20.34
N LEU A 274 -11.71 -4.52 19.39
CA LEU A 274 -11.73 -3.08 19.67
C LEU A 274 -12.86 -2.71 20.65
N SER A 275 -14.05 -3.29 20.47
CA SER A 275 -15.21 -3.06 21.34
C SER A 275 -14.97 -3.58 22.76
N ASN A 276 -14.34 -4.76 22.91
CA ASN A 276 -13.95 -5.32 24.19
C ASN A 276 -12.84 -4.50 24.86
N SER A 277 -11.88 -3.96 24.09
CA SER A 277 -10.84 -3.06 24.62
C SER A 277 -11.40 -1.71 25.09
N MET A 278 -12.39 -1.15 24.38
CA MET A 278 -13.08 0.08 24.79
C MET A 278 -13.91 -0.10 26.06
N THR A 279 -14.44 -1.30 26.29
CA THR A 279 -15.19 -1.63 27.50
C THR A 279 -14.25 -1.83 28.70
N LYS A 280 -13.05 -2.41 28.50
CA LYS A 280 -11.97 -2.47 29.50
C LYS A 280 -11.34 -1.10 29.83
N ARG A 281 -11.28 -0.15 28.89
CA ARG A 281 -10.80 1.23 29.16
C ARG A 281 -11.81 2.09 29.93
N ARG A 282 -13.10 1.76 29.89
CA ARG A 282 -14.14 2.47 30.65
C ARG A 282 -14.18 2.12 32.14
N THR A 283 -13.71 0.93 32.54
CA THR A 283 -13.64 0.53 33.97
C THR A 283 -12.39 1.04 34.69
N THR A 284 -11.36 1.50 33.97
CA THR A 284 -10.12 2.04 34.56
C THR A 284 -10.03 3.57 34.57
N THR A 285 -11.02 4.30 34.03
CA THR A 285 -11.00 5.78 33.97
C THR A 285 -12.10 6.50 34.77
N ILE A 286 -12.89 5.78 35.59
CA ILE A 286 -13.93 6.42 36.45
C ILE A 286 -13.35 7.03 37.74
N THR A 287 -12.08 6.79 38.10
CA THR A 287 -11.48 7.35 39.34
C THR A 287 -10.54 8.55 39.14
N ALA A 288 -10.31 9.05 37.91
CA ALA A 288 -9.25 10.06 37.68
C ALA A 288 -9.64 11.34 36.92
N ALA A 289 -10.93 11.60 36.63
CA ALA A 289 -11.32 12.80 35.89
C ALA A 289 -12.54 13.50 36.49
N SER A 290 -12.38 14.01 37.72
CA SER A 290 -13.03 15.28 38.08
C SER A 290 -11.94 16.34 38.15
N MET A 291 -12.20 17.49 37.53
CA MET A 291 -11.44 18.75 37.53
C MET A 291 -10.93 19.15 36.14
N THR A 292 -11.52 20.27 35.68
CA THR A 292 -11.07 21.21 34.64
C THR A 292 -11.40 20.91 33.18
N ALA A 293 -12.65 21.20 32.81
CA ALA A 293 -13.01 21.63 31.46
C ALA A 293 -12.68 23.13 31.29
N ARG A 294 -11.90 23.48 30.27
CA ARG A 294 -11.94 24.80 29.62
C ARG A 294 -11.85 24.62 28.11
N THR A 295 -12.79 25.28 27.45
CA THR A 295 -13.04 25.40 26.02
C THR A 295 -12.03 26.33 25.34
N GLN A 296 -11.68 26.06 24.08
CA GLN A 296 -11.58 27.09 23.04
C GLN A 296 -11.52 26.50 21.62
N GLU A 297 -12.22 27.20 20.72
CA GLU A 297 -12.57 26.86 19.34
C GLU A 297 -11.45 27.20 18.33
N SER A 298 -11.40 26.48 17.21
CA SER A 298 -10.64 26.89 16.01
C SER A 298 -11.52 26.82 14.76
N TYR A 299 -11.69 27.99 14.13
CA TYR A 299 -12.40 28.24 12.89
C TYR A 299 -11.61 27.75 11.67
N LEU A 300 -12.28 27.06 10.73
CA LEU A 300 -11.79 26.81 9.37
C LEU A 300 -12.66 27.60 8.38
N MET A 301 -12.04 28.46 7.57
CA MET A 301 -12.69 29.16 6.46
C MET A 301 -12.71 28.27 5.20
N SER A 302 -13.89 28.15 4.63
CA SER A 302 -14.18 27.57 3.32
C SER A 302 -13.80 28.53 2.19
N SER A 303 -13.41 27.98 1.04
CA SER A 303 -13.69 28.63 -0.25
C SER A 303 -14.05 27.58 -1.30
N THR A 304 -15.21 27.79 -1.90
CA THR A 304 -15.87 27.01 -2.94
C THR A 304 -15.70 27.71 -4.30
N LEU A 305 -15.66 26.90 -5.37
CA LEU A 305 -16.43 27.01 -6.63
C LEU A 305 -15.60 26.63 -7.87
N THR A 306 -16.04 25.56 -8.55
CA THR A 306 -16.66 25.64 -9.89
C THR A 306 -17.43 24.35 -10.19
N ASN A 307 -18.71 24.49 -10.54
CA ASN A 307 -19.57 23.47 -11.15
C ASN A 307 -19.44 23.52 -12.68
N HIS A 308 -19.47 22.37 -13.37
CA HIS A 308 -20.51 22.02 -14.35
C HIS A 308 -20.29 20.63 -15.01
N THR A 309 -21.36 19.81 -14.93
CA THR A 309 -21.90 18.84 -15.92
C THR A 309 -21.06 17.68 -16.44
N HIS A 310 -21.40 16.44 -16.03
CA HIS A 310 -21.97 15.33 -16.84
C HIS A 310 -21.70 13.94 -16.23
N HIS A 311 -22.76 13.12 -16.15
CA HIS A 311 -22.82 11.64 -15.95
C HIS A 311 -22.16 10.98 -14.71
N PRO A 312 -22.90 10.21 -13.89
CA PRO A 312 -22.27 9.28 -12.95
C PRO A 312 -21.86 8.02 -13.73
N SER A 313 -20.59 7.92 -14.09
CA SER A 313 -19.95 6.66 -14.44
C SER A 313 -19.88 5.78 -13.17
N TYR A 314 -20.67 4.70 -13.16
CA TYR A 314 -20.57 3.64 -12.15
C TYR A 314 -19.30 2.81 -12.41
N LEU A 315 -18.16 3.26 -11.88
CA LEU A 315 -16.97 2.45 -11.75
C LEU A 315 -16.29 2.69 -10.40
N SER A 316 -16.26 1.61 -9.60
CA SER A 316 -15.24 1.28 -8.60
C SER A 316 -14.83 2.35 -7.58
N THR A 317 -15.50 2.36 -6.43
CA THR A 317 -14.90 2.87 -5.18
C THR A 317 -13.90 1.83 -4.66
N SER A 318 -12.62 1.96 -5.04
CA SER A 318 -11.53 1.17 -4.44
C SER A 318 -11.13 1.81 -3.10
N LEU A 319 -11.66 1.27 -2.00
CA LEU A 319 -11.11 1.47 -0.66
C LEU A 319 -10.26 0.24 -0.31
N TYR A 320 -9.13 0.08 -0.98
CA TYR A 320 -8.14 -0.93 -0.62
C TYR A 320 -6.75 -0.33 -0.81
N SER A 321 -6.28 0.34 0.23
CA SER A 321 -4.86 0.51 0.49
C SER A 321 -4.69 0.65 2.00
N SER A 322 -4.39 -0.47 2.63
CA SER A 322 -3.82 -0.48 3.98
C SER A 322 -2.48 -1.16 3.84
N ALA A 323 -1.41 -0.36 3.96
CA ALA A 323 -0.06 -0.85 4.02
C ALA A 323 0.15 -1.50 5.41
N ASP A 324 0.29 -2.83 5.43
CA ASP A 324 0.67 -3.54 6.65
C ASP A 324 2.17 -3.37 6.91
N HIS A 325 2.50 -2.50 7.86
CA HIS A 325 3.81 -2.47 8.50
C HIS A 325 3.92 -3.64 9.50
N THR A 326 4.75 -4.62 9.17
CA THR A 326 5.15 -5.68 10.10
C THR A 326 6.40 -5.25 10.86
N SER A 327 6.25 -4.72 12.06
CA SER A 327 7.34 -4.64 13.04
C SER A 327 7.16 -5.76 14.08
N ARG A 328 8.06 -6.74 14.02
CA ARG A 328 8.25 -7.75 15.06
C ARG A 328 8.90 -7.09 16.27
N THR A 329 8.22 -7.11 17.41
CA THR A 329 8.87 -6.95 18.72
C THR A 329 8.65 -8.23 19.51
N GLU A 330 9.74 -8.97 19.69
CA GLU A 330 9.82 -10.08 20.64
C GLU A 330 9.82 -9.48 22.05
N ASN A 331 8.87 -9.86 22.90
CA ASN A 331 9.03 -9.91 24.35
C ASN A 331 7.93 -10.79 24.95
N GLY A 332 8.34 -11.93 25.50
CA GLY A 332 7.45 -12.87 26.17
C GLY A 332 7.03 -12.37 27.54
N PHE A 333 5.73 -12.46 27.81
CA PHE A 333 5.15 -12.58 29.13
C PHE A 333 3.98 -13.55 29.05
N PHE A 334 4.07 -14.60 29.88
CA PHE A 334 3.09 -15.66 30.06
C PHE A 334 1.94 -15.09 30.89
N ASP A 335 0.73 -15.04 30.35
CA ASP A 335 -0.48 -14.82 31.15
C ASP A 335 -1.62 -15.71 30.61
N ASP A 336 -2.12 -16.51 31.55
CA ASP A 336 -3.16 -17.53 31.49
C ASP A 336 -4.53 -16.84 31.34
N TYR A 337 -5.16 -16.96 30.16
CA TYR A 337 -6.55 -16.54 29.93
C TYR A 337 -7.23 -17.49 28.93
N ASP A 338 -8.47 -17.88 29.24
CA ASP A 338 -9.38 -18.64 28.40
C ASP A 338 -9.42 -18.09 26.96
N ASP A 339 -8.80 -18.83 26.03
CA ASP A 339 -8.68 -18.46 24.62
C ASP A 339 -9.99 -18.77 23.87
N ASP A 340 -10.72 -17.71 23.50
CA ASP A 340 -11.82 -17.77 22.56
C ASP A 340 -11.32 -18.26 21.18
N PHE A 341 -11.88 -19.40 20.77
CA PHE A 341 -11.53 -20.34 19.69
C PHE A 341 -11.19 -19.79 18.28
N ASP A 342 -11.50 -18.53 17.96
CA ASP A 342 -11.30 -17.97 16.61
C ASP A 342 -9.98 -17.18 16.43
N SER A 343 -9.23 -16.96 17.51
CA SER A 343 -7.95 -16.22 17.48
C SER A 343 -6.75 -17.05 17.00
N LEU A 344 -6.89 -18.37 16.86
CA LEU A 344 -5.82 -19.23 16.36
C LEU A 344 -5.93 -19.46 14.84
N GLN A 345 -4.82 -19.09 14.21
CA GLN A 345 -4.44 -19.18 12.82
C GLN A 345 -4.50 -20.62 12.27
N TYR A 346 -5.70 -21.20 12.10
CA TYR A 346 -5.89 -22.48 11.42
C TYR A 346 -5.85 -22.30 9.90
N GLN A 347 -4.73 -21.78 9.40
CA GLN A 347 -4.34 -21.96 8.01
C GLN A 347 -3.83 -23.39 7.86
N PHE A 348 -4.17 -24.05 6.75
CA PHE A 348 -3.61 -25.36 6.42
C PHE A 348 -2.06 -25.32 6.49
N SER A 349 -1.44 -24.18 6.19
CA SER A 349 0.00 -23.93 6.31
C SER A 349 0.60 -24.11 7.72
N SER A 350 -0.18 -23.98 8.80
CA SER A 350 0.34 -24.10 10.17
C SER A 350 0.56 -25.57 10.59
N TYR A 351 -0.20 -26.51 10.01
CA TYR A 351 -0.20 -27.94 10.38
C TYR A 351 -0.14 -28.89 9.17
N GLY A 352 0.07 -28.35 7.96
CA GLY A 352 -0.26 -28.99 6.67
C GLY A 352 0.29 -30.40 6.51
N TYR A 353 1.58 -30.57 6.73
CA TYR A 353 2.24 -31.87 6.55
C TYR A 353 1.73 -32.94 7.53
N GLU A 354 1.57 -32.59 8.81
CA GLU A 354 1.08 -33.53 9.84
C GLU A 354 -0.41 -33.84 9.63
N ALA A 355 -1.19 -32.84 9.23
CA ALA A 355 -2.60 -32.95 8.88
C ALA A 355 -2.82 -33.85 7.66
N PHE A 356 -2.04 -33.66 6.59
CA PHE A 356 -2.14 -34.45 5.36
C PHE A 356 -1.76 -35.91 5.60
N LYS A 357 -0.66 -36.16 6.32
CA LYS A 357 -0.22 -37.52 6.69
C LYS A 357 -1.27 -38.24 7.55
N LEU A 358 -1.89 -37.53 8.49
CA LEU A 358 -2.99 -38.07 9.30
C LEU A 358 -4.21 -38.43 8.44
N PHE A 359 -4.57 -37.57 7.49
CA PHE A 359 -5.68 -37.85 6.58
C PHE A 359 -5.36 -39.04 5.65
N GLU A 360 -4.13 -39.17 5.15
CA GLU A 360 -3.70 -40.34 4.38
C GLU A 360 -3.86 -41.63 5.20
N LEU A 361 -3.45 -41.63 6.47
CA LEU A 361 -3.64 -42.78 7.37
C LEU A 361 -5.14 -43.06 7.63
N PHE A 362 -5.95 -42.02 7.78
CA PHE A 362 -7.40 -42.14 7.89
C PHE A 362 -8.00 -42.80 6.64
N THR A 363 -7.60 -42.38 5.43
CA THR A 363 -8.07 -43.00 4.17
C THR A 363 -7.63 -44.46 4.04
N LYS A 364 -6.38 -44.78 4.38
CA LYS A 364 -5.86 -46.16 4.38
C LYS A 364 -6.66 -47.06 5.32
N LYS A 365 -7.03 -46.56 6.50
CA LYS A 365 -7.80 -47.32 7.50
C LYS A 365 -9.27 -47.54 7.13
N LEU A 366 -9.85 -46.72 6.25
CA LEU A 366 -11.20 -46.97 5.72
C LEU A 366 -11.26 -48.21 4.81
N ASN A 367 -10.13 -48.71 4.31
CA ASN A 367 -9.97 -49.90 3.45
C ASN A 367 -10.81 -49.93 2.15
N ASN A 368 -11.68 -48.95 1.90
CA ASN A 368 -12.54 -48.87 0.72
C ASN A 368 -12.86 -47.41 0.38
N VAL A 369 -12.49 -47.02 -0.84
CA VAL A 369 -12.67 -45.67 -1.40
C VAL A 369 -14.14 -45.22 -1.40
N LYS A 370 -15.10 -46.16 -1.44
CA LYS A 370 -16.53 -45.84 -1.38
C LYS A 370 -16.94 -45.19 -0.06
N TYR A 371 -16.29 -45.53 1.06
CA TYR A 371 -16.55 -44.86 2.34
C TYR A 371 -16.02 -43.43 2.35
N LEU A 372 -14.82 -43.22 1.78
CA LEU A 372 -14.26 -41.88 1.62
C LEU A 372 -15.16 -41.01 0.73
N GLN A 373 -15.61 -41.55 -0.41
CA GLN A 373 -16.56 -40.88 -1.31
C GLN A 373 -17.86 -40.54 -0.59
N HIS A 374 -18.37 -41.44 0.25
CA HIS A 374 -19.59 -41.18 1.03
C HIS A 374 -19.40 -40.08 2.07
N ILE A 375 -18.29 -40.08 2.81
CA ILE A 375 -17.97 -39.04 3.80
C ILE A 375 -17.81 -37.68 3.11
N LEU A 376 -17.01 -37.61 2.04
CA LEU A 376 -16.78 -36.38 1.28
C LEU A 376 -18.04 -35.87 0.59
N HIS A 377 -18.89 -36.76 0.06
CA HIS A 377 -20.19 -36.39 -0.51
C HIS A 377 -21.08 -35.67 0.49
N ASN A 378 -21.20 -36.21 1.70
CA ASN A 378 -22.00 -35.61 2.76
C ASN A 378 -21.37 -34.30 3.24
N TRP A 379 -20.05 -34.26 3.38
CA TRP A 379 -19.31 -33.06 3.76
C TRP A 379 -19.52 -31.89 2.79
N VAL A 380 -19.30 -32.15 1.50
CA VAL A 380 -19.35 -31.14 0.44
C VAL A 380 -20.77 -30.60 0.19
N ILE A 381 -21.80 -31.39 0.52
CA ILE A 381 -23.22 -30.97 0.46
C ILE A 381 -23.67 -30.24 1.74
N GLY A 382 -22.85 -30.24 2.79
CA GLY A 382 -23.14 -29.54 4.04
C GLY A 382 -23.94 -30.34 5.06
N ASN A 383 -23.91 -31.67 4.97
CA ASN A 383 -24.42 -32.54 6.01
C ASN A 383 -23.48 -32.52 7.22
N ARG A 384 -24.01 -32.84 8.40
CA ARG A 384 -23.26 -32.78 9.66
C ARG A 384 -22.32 -33.98 9.78
N ILE A 385 -21.06 -33.73 10.12
CA ILE A 385 -20.08 -34.75 10.48
C ILE A 385 -19.75 -34.59 11.96
N ILE A 386 -19.96 -35.67 12.71
CA ILE A 386 -19.65 -35.74 14.14
C ILE A 386 -18.45 -36.67 14.29
N LEU A 387 -17.32 -36.12 14.71
CA LEU A 387 -16.10 -36.87 15.02
C LEU A 387 -16.06 -37.10 16.53
N LYS A 388 -16.35 -38.34 16.93
CA LYS A 388 -16.14 -38.80 18.31
C LYS A 388 -14.73 -39.31 18.43
N TYR A 389 -13.92 -38.72 19.29
CA TYR A 389 -12.54 -39.12 19.44
C TYR A 389 -12.19 -39.36 20.91
N THR A 390 -11.29 -40.30 21.13
CA THR A 390 -10.65 -40.59 22.40
C THR A 390 -9.19 -40.22 22.23
N ASN A 391 -8.68 -39.30 23.06
CA ASN A 391 -7.32 -38.79 22.90
C ASN A 391 -6.39 -39.39 23.96
N ARG A 392 -5.46 -40.25 23.52
CA ARG A 392 -4.44 -40.85 24.41
C ARG A 392 -3.04 -40.24 24.22
N THR A 393 -2.94 -39.13 23.48
CA THR A 393 -1.66 -38.48 23.17
C THR A 393 -1.35 -37.34 24.14
N ASP A 394 -0.15 -37.32 24.71
CA ASP A 394 0.30 -36.25 25.63
C ASP A 394 0.67 -34.98 24.84
N GLY A 395 -0.22 -33.99 24.82
CA GLY A 395 0.10 -32.60 24.43
C GLY A 395 0.03 -32.24 22.94
N LYS A 396 -0.45 -33.13 22.07
CA LYS A 396 -0.82 -32.79 20.67
C LYS A 396 -2.32 -32.95 20.47
N ASP A 397 -2.91 -32.06 19.65
CA ASP A 397 -4.32 -32.12 19.24
C ASP A 397 -4.47 -32.58 17.77
N PRO A 398 -4.21 -33.86 17.48
CA PRO A 398 -4.28 -34.43 16.13
C PRO A 398 -5.65 -34.28 15.47
N ILE A 399 -6.71 -34.20 16.27
CA ILE A 399 -8.07 -34.00 15.78
C ILE A 399 -8.24 -32.63 15.10
N ARG A 400 -7.53 -31.60 15.57
CA ARG A 400 -7.54 -30.27 14.96
C ARG A 400 -6.81 -30.25 13.62
N ALA A 401 -5.72 -31.03 13.52
CA ALA A 401 -5.05 -31.27 12.24
C ALA A 401 -5.97 -32.00 11.24
N LEU A 402 -6.76 -32.98 11.69
CA LEU A 402 -7.76 -33.62 10.82
C LEU A 402 -8.86 -32.64 10.38
N ALA A 403 -9.33 -31.79 11.29
CA ALA A 403 -10.34 -30.77 10.99
C ALA A 403 -9.85 -29.73 9.96
N SER A 404 -8.56 -29.39 9.98
CA SER A 404 -7.97 -28.47 9.00
C SER A 404 -7.96 -29.05 7.58
N VAL A 405 -7.79 -30.37 7.42
CA VAL A 405 -7.93 -31.05 6.11
C VAL A 405 -9.38 -31.01 5.64
N PHE A 406 -10.36 -31.26 6.51
CA PHE A 406 -11.78 -31.14 6.14
C PHE A 406 -12.13 -29.71 5.71
N ARG A 407 -11.56 -28.69 6.36
CA ARG A 407 -11.73 -27.29 5.96
C ARG A 407 -11.24 -27.01 4.54
N LEU A 408 -10.15 -27.63 4.09
CA LEU A 408 -9.59 -27.43 2.74
C LEU A 408 -10.61 -27.73 1.62
N PHE A 409 -11.48 -28.72 1.81
CA PHE A 409 -12.44 -29.14 0.79
C PHE A 409 -13.69 -28.25 0.67
N LEU A 410 -13.93 -27.33 1.62
CA LEU A 410 -15.08 -26.43 1.62
C LEU A 410 -14.65 -24.96 1.45
N PRO A 411 -15.50 -24.11 0.85
CA PRO A 411 -15.34 -22.66 0.95
C PRO A 411 -15.38 -22.22 2.42
N ASP A 412 -14.55 -21.25 2.82
CA ASP A 412 -14.48 -20.83 4.22
C ASP A 412 -15.85 -20.43 4.78
N GLY A 413 -16.66 -19.69 4.01
CA GLY A 413 -18.01 -19.29 4.43
C GLY A 413 -19.01 -20.44 4.60
N CYS A 414 -18.68 -21.65 4.16
CA CYS A 414 -19.47 -22.87 4.37
C CYS A 414 -18.97 -23.69 5.57
N PHE A 415 -17.78 -23.42 6.08
CA PHE A 415 -17.17 -24.17 7.18
C PHE A 415 -17.52 -23.54 8.53
N ASN A 416 -18.08 -24.36 9.43
CA ASN A 416 -18.37 -24.05 10.83
C ASN A 416 -17.95 -25.27 11.68
N LEU A 417 -17.06 -25.05 12.64
CA LEU A 417 -16.48 -26.05 13.54
C LEU A 417 -16.89 -25.74 14.98
N ILE A 418 -17.32 -26.74 15.74
CA ILE A 418 -17.58 -26.62 17.18
C ILE A 418 -16.95 -27.81 17.92
N GLU A 419 -16.22 -27.53 19.00
CA GLU A 419 -15.78 -28.52 20.00
C GLU A 419 -16.88 -28.63 21.06
N ALA A 420 -17.57 -29.77 21.12
CA ALA A 420 -18.77 -29.96 21.93
C ALA A 420 -18.40 -30.46 23.34
N THR A 421 -18.74 -29.66 24.37
CA THR A 421 -18.56 -30.02 25.78
C THR A 421 -19.83 -30.58 26.43
N ASP A 422 -21.03 -30.00 26.22
CA ASP A 422 -22.25 -30.49 26.94
C ASP A 422 -23.60 -30.51 26.18
N LYS A 423 -23.82 -29.78 25.07
CA LYS A 423 -25.12 -29.81 24.33
C LYS A 423 -24.99 -29.72 22.80
N ILE A 424 -25.44 -30.77 22.10
CA ILE A 424 -25.34 -30.93 20.63
C ILE A 424 -26.58 -30.38 19.88
N SER A 425 -27.72 -30.23 20.55
CA SER A 425 -29.05 -30.12 19.89
C SER A 425 -29.39 -28.78 19.22
N SER A 426 -28.71 -27.67 19.55
CA SER A 426 -28.98 -26.33 18.97
C SER A 426 -27.92 -25.85 17.96
N CYS A 427 -26.97 -26.71 17.61
CA CYS A 427 -25.74 -26.32 16.92
C CYS A 427 -25.92 -26.18 15.39
N THR A 428 -25.46 -25.06 14.82
CA THR A 428 -25.44 -24.79 13.36
C THR A 428 -24.10 -25.20 12.69
N ALA A 429 -23.22 -25.87 13.43
CA ALA A 429 -21.95 -26.36 12.90
C ALA A 429 -22.13 -27.54 11.95
N ASN A 430 -21.23 -27.62 10.97
CA ASN A 430 -21.17 -28.72 10.02
C ASN A 430 -20.18 -29.79 10.49
N LEU A 431 -19.11 -29.40 11.20
CA LEU A 431 -18.16 -30.31 11.83
C LEU A 431 -18.24 -30.16 13.35
N ILE A 432 -18.49 -31.25 14.04
CA ILE A 432 -18.59 -31.30 15.51
C ILE A 432 -17.52 -32.27 16.01
N LEU A 433 -16.64 -31.79 16.88
CA LEU A 433 -15.65 -32.60 17.57
C LEU A 433 -16.19 -32.93 18.95
N TYR A 434 -16.19 -34.21 19.32
CA TYR A 434 -16.69 -34.69 20.60
C TYR A 434 -15.63 -35.57 21.27
N ASP A 435 -15.08 -35.09 22.38
CA ASP A 435 -14.12 -35.85 23.18
C ASP A 435 -14.87 -36.81 24.11
N THR A 436 -14.56 -38.10 23.98
CA THR A 436 -15.18 -39.15 24.80
C THR A 436 -14.60 -39.25 26.21
N ASP A 437 -13.39 -38.73 26.45
CA ASP A 437 -12.71 -38.86 27.74
C ASP A 437 -13.17 -37.82 28.77
N LEU A 438 -13.76 -36.71 28.32
CA LEU A 438 -14.21 -35.59 29.16
C LEU A 438 -15.61 -35.76 29.76
N VAL A 439 -16.42 -36.76 29.34
CA VAL A 439 -17.82 -36.90 29.76
C VAL A 439 -18.09 -38.26 30.41
N LEU A 440 -18.41 -38.26 31.71
CA LEU A 440 -18.76 -39.44 32.51
C LEU A 440 -20.02 -40.16 31.95
N ASP A 441 -19.91 -41.49 31.88
CA ASP A 441 -20.75 -42.50 31.17
C ASP A 441 -22.29 -42.49 31.33
N ASN A 442 -22.92 -41.56 32.07
CA ASN A 442 -24.34 -41.72 32.44
C ASN A 442 -25.37 -40.85 31.70
N GLU A 443 -24.97 -39.91 30.83
CA GLU A 443 -25.91 -39.15 29.96
C GLU A 443 -25.60 -39.26 28.45
N ALA A 444 -24.45 -39.84 28.07
CA ALA A 444 -24.05 -39.98 26.68
C ALA A 444 -24.90 -41.00 25.89
N SER A 445 -25.59 -41.92 26.56
CA SER A 445 -26.45 -42.91 25.91
C SER A 445 -27.87 -42.38 25.61
N SER A 446 -28.36 -41.37 26.34
CA SER A 446 -29.70 -40.79 26.13
C SER A 446 -29.71 -39.60 25.16
N LEU A 447 -28.56 -38.99 24.87
CA LEU A 447 -28.39 -37.96 23.82
C LEU A 447 -28.39 -38.53 22.39
N MET A 448 -28.35 -39.86 22.24
CA MET A 448 -28.10 -40.53 20.95
C MET A 448 -29.34 -41.04 20.23
N ASP A 449 -30.49 -41.17 20.90
CA ASP A 449 -31.71 -41.72 20.27
C ASP A 449 -32.51 -40.67 19.47
N ASP A 450 -32.23 -39.38 19.64
CA ASP A 450 -32.94 -38.30 18.94
C ASP A 450 -32.28 -37.86 17.62
N THR A 451 -31.16 -38.45 17.22
CA THR A 451 -30.54 -38.19 15.90
C THR A 451 -30.97 -39.22 14.86
N ASN A 452 -32.28 -39.44 14.74
CA ASN A 452 -32.87 -40.11 13.58
C ASN A 452 -32.89 -39.19 12.32
N ASP A 453 -32.09 -38.12 12.34
CA ASP A 453 -31.84 -37.25 11.21
C ASP A 453 -30.94 -37.99 10.21
N ASN A 454 -31.55 -38.42 9.10
CA ASN A 454 -30.91 -39.06 7.94
C ASN A 454 -29.73 -38.25 7.31
N ASN A 455 -29.34 -37.10 7.88
CA ASN A 455 -28.37 -36.15 7.35
C ASN A 455 -27.14 -35.94 8.26
N SER A 456 -26.86 -36.85 9.20
CA SER A 456 -25.66 -36.81 10.05
C SER A 456 -24.80 -38.07 9.91
N ILE A 457 -23.47 -37.90 9.89
CA ILE A 457 -22.50 -39.01 9.91
C ILE A 457 -21.74 -38.97 11.21
N ILE A 458 -21.71 -40.11 11.92
CA ILE A 458 -20.92 -40.28 13.13
C ILE A 458 -19.70 -41.15 12.81
N ILE A 459 -18.52 -40.61 13.07
CA ILE A 459 -17.24 -41.31 12.92
C ILE A 459 -16.60 -41.40 14.30
N LYS A 460 -16.38 -42.63 14.77
CA LYS A 460 -15.63 -42.89 16.01
C LYS A 460 -14.16 -43.12 15.68
N LEU A 461 -13.27 -42.36 16.31
CA LEU A 461 -11.83 -42.37 16.13
C LEU A 461 -11.14 -42.68 17.46
N LEU A 462 -10.27 -43.67 17.47
CA LEU A 462 -9.33 -43.90 18.55
C LEU A 462 -7.95 -43.39 18.10
N LEU A 463 -7.43 -42.37 18.78
CA LEU A 463 -6.14 -41.74 18.49
C LEU A 463 -5.15 -42.16 19.57
N ASP A 464 -4.03 -42.75 19.16
CA ASP A 464 -3.02 -43.30 20.07
C ASP A 464 -1.62 -43.01 19.53
N ASP A 465 -0.66 -42.78 20.43
CA ASP A 465 0.75 -42.56 20.11
C ASP A 465 1.52 -43.87 20.26
N ILE A 466 1.94 -44.44 19.13
CA ILE A 466 2.87 -45.59 19.13
C ILE A 466 4.04 -45.23 18.19
N ASP A 467 5.24 -45.12 18.77
CA ASP A 467 6.52 -44.85 18.09
C ASP A 467 6.60 -43.48 17.37
N ASP A 468 6.26 -42.37 18.06
CA ASP A 468 6.36 -40.98 17.56
C ASP A 468 5.64 -40.72 16.21
N ASN A 469 4.75 -41.62 15.80
CA ASN A 469 3.95 -41.53 14.59
C ASN A 469 2.48 -41.68 14.94
N LEU A 470 1.76 -40.57 14.83
CA LEU A 470 0.31 -40.51 15.03
C LEU A 470 -0.42 -41.56 14.17
N ARG A 471 -1.21 -42.45 14.79
CA ARG A 471 -2.00 -43.47 14.08
C ARG A 471 -3.47 -43.38 14.46
N VAL A 472 -4.35 -43.41 13.45
CA VAL A 472 -5.78 -43.75 13.63
C VAL A 472 -5.87 -45.23 13.94
N VAL A 473 -6.21 -45.58 15.18
CA VAL A 473 -6.09 -46.96 15.70
C VAL A 473 -7.29 -47.81 15.31
N LYS A 474 -8.51 -47.28 15.35
CA LYS A 474 -9.73 -48.06 15.08
C LYS A 474 -10.91 -47.18 14.65
N LEU A 475 -11.64 -47.62 13.63
CA LEU A 475 -12.91 -47.06 13.15
C LEU A 475 -14.04 -48.02 13.57
N GLU A 476 -14.82 -47.65 14.58
CA GLU A 476 -15.83 -48.55 15.16
C GLU A 476 -17.22 -48.44 14.51
N THR A 477 -17.54 -47.31 13.87
CA THR A 477 -18.80 -47.10 13.15
C THR A 477 -18.52 -46.69 11.72
N LEU A 478 -18.75 -47.61 10.77
CA LEU A 478 -18.73 -47.29 9.35
C LEU A 478 -20.13 -46.84 8.90
N PRO A 479 -20.24 -45.76 8.11
CA PRO A 479 -21.53 -45.33 7.57
C PRO A 479 -22.12 -46.44 6.72
N SER A 480 -23.42 -46.71 6.89
CA SER A 480 -24.12 -47.70 6.06
C SER A 480 -24.07 -47.22 4.61
N ALA A 481 -23.33 -47.92 3.76
CA ALA A 481 -23.13 -47.56 2.36
C ALA A 481 -24.44 -47.76 1.58
N ARG A 482 -25.41 -46.86 1.77
CA ARG A 482 -26.62 -46.78 0.95
C ARG A 482 -26.20 -46.31 -0.44
N SER A 483 -25.95 -47.29 -1.30
CA SER A 483 -25.66 -47.14 -2.74
C SER A 483 -26.95 -46.82 -3.47
N GLU A 484 -27.03 -45.61 -4.07
CA GLU A 484 -27.82 -45.29 -5.28
C GLU A 484 -27.78 -43.80 -5.66
N VAL A 485 -27.20 -42.91 -4.84
CA VAL A 485 -27.09 -41.47 -5.16
C VAL A 485 -25.85 -41.19 -6.03
N PRO A 486 -25.96 -40.44 -7.14
CA PRO A 486 -24.80 -40.10 -7.97
C PRO A 486 -23.81 -39.22 -7.21
N ILE A 487 -22.52 -39.54 -7.27
CA ILE A 487 -21.47 -38.80 -6.56
C ILE A 487 -21.11 -37.52 -7.35
N PRO A 488 -21.01 -36.34 -6.71
CA PRO A 488 -20.56 -35.11 -7.36
C PRO A 488 -19.20 -35.27 -8.03
N THR A 489 -19.03 -34.65 -9.19
CA THR A 489 -17.76 -34.68 -9.93
C THR A 489 -16.61 -34.09 -9.10
N TYR A 490 -16.88 -33.07 -8.26
CA TYR A 490 -15.90 -32.53 -7.31
C TYR A 490 -15.33 -33.58 -6.35
N VAL A 491 -16.20 -34.46 -5.82
CA VAL A 491 -15.80 -35.51 -4.88
C VAL A 491 -15.01 -36.60 -5.59
N LYS A 492 -15.41 -36.98 -6.82
CA LYS A 492 -14.65 -37.93 -7.64
C LYS A 492 -13.22 -37.42 -7.88
N THR A 493 -13.08 -36.16 -8.31
CA THR A 493 -11.77 -35.54 -8.52
C THR A 493 -10.92 -35.56 -7.25
N ILE A 494 -11.47 -35.20 -6.08
CA ILE A 494 -10.72 -35.26 -4.82
C ILE A 494 -10.28 -36.69 -4.51
N THR A 495 -11.15 -37.69 -4.69
CA THR A 495 -10.78 -39.07 -4.40
C THR A 495 -9.73 -39.63 -5.34
N ASP A 496 -9.78 -39.26 -6.62
CA ASP A 496 -8.79 -39.67 -7.61
C ASP A 496 -7.41 -39.05 -7.28
N LEU A 497 -7.39 -37.78 -6.88
CA LEU A 497 -6.16 -37.08 -6.46
C LEU A 497 -5.52 -37.71 -5.22
N PHE A 498 -6.30 -38.26 -4.29
CA PHE A 498 -5.77 -38.97 -3.12
C PHE A 498 -5.25 -40.37 -3.44
N THR A 499 -5.74 -41.00 -4.52
CA THR A 499 -5.22 -42.30 -4.97
C THR A 499 -3.91 -42.17 -5.76
N ASP A 500 -3.63 -40.98 -6.29
CA ASP A 500 -2.42 -40.68 -7.06
C ASP A 500 -1.22 -40.40 -6.14
N SER A 501 -0.43 -41.44 -5.87
CA SER A 501 0.81 -41.38 -5.05
C SER A 501 1.93 -40.47 -5.59
N SER A 502 1.76 -39.86 -6.77
CA SER A 502 2.78 -39.04 -7.44
C SER A 502 2.67 -37.53 -7.19
N LEU A 503 1.62 -37.07 -6.51
CA LEU A 503 1.36 -35.63 -6.30
C LEU A 503 2.06 -35.11 -5.04
N ASN A 504 2.69 -33.94 -5.14
CA ASN A 504 3.19 -33.20 -3.99
C ASN A 504 2.05 -32.49 -3.25
N GLU A 505 2.20 -32.24 -1.95
CA GLU A 505 1.20 -31.60 -1.08
C GLU A 505 0.77 -30.22 -1.59
N GLU A 506 1.73 -29.39 -2.00
CA GLU A 506 1.45 -28.05 -2.57
C GLU A 506 0.67 -28.12 -3.88
N ALA A 507 0.96 -29.11 -4.72
CA ALA A 507 0.25 -29.32 -5.97
C ALA A 507 -1.19 -29.78 -5.70
N PHE A 508 -1.38 -30.63 -4.71
CA PHE A 508 -2.69 -31.09 -4.24
C PHE A 508 -3.55 -29.93 -3.72
N GLU A 509 -2.98 -29.07 -2.85
CA GLU A 509 -3.67 -27.88 -2.33
C GLU A 509 -4.07 -26.92 -3.46
N SER A 510 -3.17 -26.68 -4.42
CA SER A 510 -3.43 -25.79 -5.56
C SER A 510 -4.56 -26.32 -6.45
N ILE A 511 -4.56 -27.62 -6.78
CA ILE A 511 -5.60 -28.24 -7.60
C ILE A 511 -6.96 -28.16 -6.90
N ILE A 512 -7.03 -28.46 -5.60
CA ILE A 512 -8.28 -28.34 -4.84
C ILE A 512 -8.76 -26.89 -4.82
N THR A 513 -7.86 -25.94 -4.58
CA THR A 513 -8.22 -24.51 -4.55
C THR A 513 -8.79 -24.06 -5.88
N GLN A 514 -8.21 -24.49 -7.01
CA GLN A 514 -8.76 -24.21 -8.35
C GLN A 514 -10.15 -24.82 -8.56
N HIS A 515 -10.34 -26.08 -8.17
CA HIS A 515 -11.64 -26.75 -8.26
C HIS A 515 -12.69 -26.07 -7.35
N LYS A 516 -12.29 -25.66 -6.14
CA LYS A 516 -13.13 -24.91 -5.20
C LYS A 516 -13.55 -23.56 -5.78
N ILE A 517 -12.62 -22.79 -6.34
CA ILE A 517 -12.92 -21.51 -7.02
C ILE A 517 -13.89 -21.73 -8.19
N LYS A 518 -13.68 -22.77 -9.00
CA LYS A 518 -14.56 -23.12 -10.13
C LYS A 518 -16.00 -23.37 -9.67
N TYR A 519 -16.22 -24.18 -8.63
CA TYR A 519 -17.55 -24.47 -8.12
C TYR A 519 -18.16 -23.27 -7.36
N LEU A 520 -17.35 -22.46 -6.68
CA LEU A 520 -17.80 -21.23 -6.03
C LEU A 520 -18.27 -20.18 -7.06
N ASN A 521 -17.60 -20.08 -8.21
CA ASN A 521 -18.05 -19.26 -9.34
C ASN A 521 -19.38 -19.75 -9.93
N LYS A 522 -19.60 -21.07 -10.01
CA LYS A 522 -20.91 -21.62 -10.37
C LYS A 522 -21.98 -21.24 -9.34
N ALA A 523 -21.66 -21.30 -8.04
CA ALA A 523 -22.56 -20.87 -6.97
C ALA A 523 -22.89 -19.36 -7.01
N LYS A 524 -21.92 -18.51 -7.36
CA LYS A 524 -22.16 -17.07 -7.63
C LYS A 524 -23.19 -16.86 -8.73
N LEU A 525 -22.99 -17.51 -9.87
CA LEU A 525 -23.88 -17.41 -11.03
C LEU A 525 -25.27 -17.93 -10.68
N TYR A 526 -25.35 -19.06 -9.97
CA TYR A 526 -26.61 -19.60 -9.47
C TYR A 526 -27.33 -18.63 -8.51
N PHE A 527 -26.58 -17.94 -7.64
CA PHE A 527 -27.13 -16.91 -6.74
C PHE A 527 -27.64 -15.66 -7.46
N GLN A 528 -26.96 -15.22 -8.53
CA GLN A 528 -27.42 -14.13 -9.39
C GLN A 528 -28.67 -14.52 -10.18
N LEU A 529 -28.64 -15.66 -10.86
CA LEU A 529 -29.75 -16.17 -11.67
C LEU A 529 -31.02 -16.37 -10.84
N GLY A 530 -30.89 -16.93 -9.63
CA GLY A 530 -32.03 -17.09 -8.71
C GLY A 530 -32.66 -15.78 -8.24
N ARG A 531 -32.02 -14.62 -8.49
CA ARG A 531 -32.51 -13.29 -8.12
C ARG A 531 -32.94 -12.43 -9.30
N CYS A 532 -32.75 -12.90 -10.54
CA CYS A 532 -33.26 -12.26 -11.75
C CYS A 532 -34.78 -12.44 -11.87
N PRO A 533 -35.56 -11.35 -12.10
CA PRO A 533 -37.02 -11.43 -12.20
C PRO A 533 -37.50 -12.25 -13.42
N THR A 534 -36.71 -12.31 -14.50
CA THR A 534 -36.99 -13.09 -15.72
C THR A 534 -36.68 -14.58 -15.58
N ALA A 535 -35.99 -15.00 -14.51
CA ALA A 535 -35.51 -16.37 -14.33
C ALA A 535 -36.51 -17.29 -13.60
N SER A 536 -37.72 -16.82 -13.28
CA SER A 536 -38.78 -17.61 -12.63
C SER A 536 -39.20 -18.85 -13.46
N ALA A 537 -38.93 -18.86 -14.77
CA ALA A 537 -39.14 -20.00 -15.66
C ALA A 537 -37.94 -20.97 -15.76
N LEU A 538 -36.73 -20.54 -15.37
CA LEU A 538 -35.49 -21.36 -15.36
C LEU A 538 -35.27 -22.10 -14.04
N SER A 539 -36.06 -21.79 -13.01
CA SER A 539 -35.92 -22.33 -11.65
C SER A 539 -36.51 -23.74 -11.48
N THR A 540 -37.37 -24.20 -12.39
CA THR A 540 -38.18 -25.42 -12.23
C THR A 540 -37.63 -26.66 -12.95
N ASN A 541 -36.77 -26.51 -13.96
CA ASN A 541 -36.22 -27.65 -14.68
C ASN A 541 -34.75 -27.89 -14.31
N ASP A 542 -34.50 -28.89 -13.46
CA ASP A 542 -33.15 -29.29 -13.04
C ASP A 542 -32.26 -29.61 -14.26
N HIS A 543 -32.80 -30.18 -15.35
CA HIS A 543 -32.00 -30.45 -16.57
C HIS A 543 -31.49 -29.17 -17.26
N GLN A 544 -32.26 -28.09 -17.26
CA GLN A 544 -31.81 -26.81 -17.84
C GLN A 544 -30.74 -26.15 -16.97
N GLN A 545 -30.88 -26.23 -15.64
CA GLN A 545 -29.85 -25.74 -14.72
C GLN A 545 -28.53 -26.50 -14.89
N MET A 546 -28.62 -27.82 -15.03
CA MET A 546 -27.47 -28.69 -15.26
C MET A 546 -26.72 -28.34 -16.55
N THR A 547 -27.45 -28.06 -17.64
CA THR A 547 -26.85 -27.58 -18.91
C THR A 547 -26.20 -26.21 -18.74
N ILE A 548 -26.85 -25.26 -18.06
CA ILE A 548 -26.34 -23.89 -17.87
C ILE A 548 -25.04 -23.87 -17.05
N PHE A 549 -24.98 -24.65 -15.97
CA PHE A 549 -23.80 -24.69 -15.12
C PHE A 549 -22.74 -25.70 -15.59
N ASN A 550 -22.99 -26.39 -16.72
CA ASN A 550 -22.18 -27.47 -17.25
C ASN A 550 -21.82 -28.48 -16.16
N VAL A 551 -22.86 -29.18 -15.70
CA VAL A 551 -22.80 -30.13 -14.59
C VAL A 551 -23.42 -31.45 -15.02
N GLU A 552 -22.81 -32.57 -14.63
CA GLU A 552 -23.20 -33.91 -15.07
C GLU A 552 -24.20 -34.59 -14.13
N ASN A 553 -24.07 -34.40 -12.82
CA ASN A 553 -24.89 -35.08 -11.81
C ASN A 553 -25.81 -34.14 -11.01
N SER A 554 -27.02 -34.62 -10.67
CA SER A 554 -27.96 -33.86 -9.81
C SER A 554 -27.38 -33.52 -8.43
N SER A 555 -26.41 -34.30 -7.95
CA SER A 555 -25.71 -34.04 -6.69
C SER A 555 -24.73 -32.86 -6.75
N ASP A 556 -24.16 -32.57 -7.93
CA ASP A 556 -23.36 -31.36 -8.11
C ASP A 556 -24.23 -30.10 -8.06
N LEU A 557 -25.51 -30.19 -8.47
CA LEU A 557 -26.48 -29.09 -8.30
C LEU A 557 -26.80 -28.87 -6.81
N LYS A 558 -26.92 -29.94 -6.02
CA LYS A 558 -27.07 -29.85 -4.55
C LYS A 558 -25.85 -29.20 -3.89
N LEU A 559 -24.65 -29.55 -4.34
CA LEU A 559 -23.40 -28.91 -3.93
C LEU A 559 -23.43 -27.41 -4.23
N ILE A 560 -23.75 -27.01 -5.47
CA ILE A 560 -23.82 -25.59 -5.87
C ILE A 560 -24.84 -24.82 -5.01
N ARG A 561 -26.01 -25.43 -4.72
CA ARG A 561 -27.05 -24.86 -3.84
C ARG A 561 -26.52 -24.64 -2.43
N PHE A 562 -25.82 -25.62 -1.86
CA PHE A 562 -25.22 -25.46 -0.52
C PHE A 562 -24.11 -24.38 -0.52
N TRP A 563 -23.25 -24.35 -1.53
CA TRP A 563 -22.09 -23.45 -1.62
C TRP A 563 -22.48 -21.97 -1.78
N GLN A 564 -23.74 -21.68 -2.12
CA GLN A 564 -24.25 -20.31 -2.01
C GLN A 564 -24.09 -19.73 -0.60
N LYS A 565 -24.12 -20.59 0.44
CA LYS A 565 -23.89 -20.18 1.85
C LYS A 565 -22.51 -19.56 2.04
N GLY A 566 -21.51 -20.00 1.28
CA GLY A 566 -20.13 -19.54 1.36
C GLY A 566 -19.81 -18.26 0.58
N LEU A 567 -20.80 -17.62 -0.06
CA LEU A 567 -20.63 -16.33 -0.71
C LEU A 567 -20.52 -15.19 0.33
N SER A 568 -19.64 -14.23 0.06
CA SER A 568 -19.39 -13.08 0.94
C SER A 568 -20.64 -12.23 1.17
N GLN A 569 -20.73 -11.59 2.34
CA GLN A 569 -21.85 -10.71 2.66
C GLN A 569 -21.85 -9.46 1.79
N THR A 570 -20.67 -8.96 1.44
CA THR A 570 -20.46 -7.82 0.54
C THR A 570 -21.03 -8.12 -0.84
N TYR A 571 -20.69 -9.26 -1.43
CA TYR A 571 -21.25 -9.68 -2.71
C TYR A 571 -22.78 -9.82 -2.66
N ARG A 572 -23.32 -10.45 -1.60
CA ARG A 572 -24.77 -10.58 -1.41
C ARG A 572 -25.48 -9.23 -1.31
N LYS A 573 -24.89 -8.25 -0.61
CA LYS A 573 -25.40 -6.88 -0.51
C LYS A 573 -25.40 -6.20 -1.88
N GLN A 574 -24.31 -6.29 -2.64
CA GLN A 574 -24.19 -5.73 -3.99
C GLN A 574 -25.30 -6.24 -4.93
N ILE A 575 -25.53 -7.56 -4.97
CA ILE A 575 -26.59 -8.14 -5.80
C ILE A 575 -28.00 -7.68 -5.36
N ARG A 576 -28.22 -7.47 -4.05
CA ARG A 576 -29.50 -6.92 -3.55
C ARG A 576 -29.71 -5.48 -4.00
N LEU A 577 -28.67 -4.65 -3.96
CA LEU A 577 -28.72 -3.25 -4.40
C LEU A 577 -29.03 -3.14 -5.89
N LEU A 578 -28.34 -3.92 -6.74
CA LEU A 578 -28.60 -3.96 -8.19
C LEU A 578 -30.06 -4.30 -8.52
N LYS A 579 -30.70 -5.16 -7.71
CA LYS A 579 -32.13 -5.48 -7.86
C LYS A 579 -33.04 -4.31 -7.49
N GLN A 580 -32.70 -3.54 -6.46
CA GLN A 580 -33.49 -2.36 -6.05
C GLN A 580 -33.46 -1.30 -7.14
N ASP A 581 -32.30 -1.04 -7.74
CA ASP A 581 -32.13 -0.07 -8.83
C ASP A 581 -32.92 -0.51 -10.07
N HIS A 582 -32.87 -1.79 -10.45
CA HIS A 582 -33.62 -2.30 -11.59
C HIS A 582 -35.15 -2.21 -11.37
N ASN A 583 -35.62 -2.52 -10.16
CA ASN A 583 -37.04 -2.39 -9.81
C ASN A 583 -37.50 -0.92 -9.76
N GLN A 584 -36.62 0.02 -9.43
CA GLN A 584 -36.92 1.45 -9.49
C GLN A 584 -36.98 1.95 -10.93
N GLN A 585 -36.07 1.49 -11.80
CA GLN A 585 -36.07 1.83 -13.23
C GLN A 585 -37.29 1.28 -13.99
N GLN A 586 -37.85 0.13 -13.58
CA GLN A 586 -39.09 -0.41 -14.18
C GLN A 586 -40.39 0.27 -13.69
N ARG A 587 -40.32 1.08 -12.62
CA ARG A 587 -41.48 1.80 -12.05
C ARG A 587 -41.62 3.23 -12.58
N LEU A 588 -40.60 3.74 -13.26
CA LEU A 588 -40.61 4.97 -14.05
C LEU A 588 -40.99 4.62 -15.49
#